data_AF-A0A420YAF5-F1
#
_entry.id   AF-A0A420YAF5-F1
#
_cell.length_a   1.000
_cell.length_b   1.000
_cell.length_c   1.000
_cell.angle_alpha   90.00
_cell.angle_beta   90.00
_cell.angle_gamma   90.00
#
_symmetry.space_group_name_H-M   'P 1'
#
loop_
_entity.id
_entity.type
_entity.pdbx_description
1 polymer ?
#
loop_
_entity_poly.entity_id
_entity_poly.type
_entity_poly.pdbx_seq_one_letter_code
_entity_poly.pdbx_strand_id
1 'polypeptide(L)'
;MYHALALLSFFSVVTGQLTGRVGPTTTREAKRAVKVCNILDYKGVASKTADIGPAIVSAFNACKSGGTVYVPPGDYGMSTWVSLSGGKDWAFQLDGIIYRTGSQSGNMIHIEKSTNFEFYSSISKGAIQGNGYELHKAGKYGARLLRLSQITDFSVHDILLIDAPQFHLFLASCTNGEVYNTLIRGGSEGGLDGIDVSGSNMWIHDVEVSNRDECVTIKNPSHNMLIEQIYCNWFGGCAIGSLGTGTDISNIVYDKVYSVNSNQMMMIKSNGGDGTVKDCVFRNFIGHKNAYGLDLDAHWSSLTLQPGQGVEYENLTFSNWKGSVSDGTRRAPVNVICPDGKPCTGLRIEDLSLWTESGNKVLWKCGSAFGTGACLGKGSGSYAVSTVTVTATPTGWNAPTMAADLATLPLTTSISIPTIGTTYYPGATPYSKLLGA
;
A
#
# COMPACT_ATOMS: atom_id res chain seq x y z
N MET A 1 -55.90 -14.74 -8.21
CA MET A 1 -54.57 -14.96 -8.81
C MET A 1 -53.84 -13.63 -8.88
N TYR A 2 -53.07 -13.29 -7.85
CA TYR A 2 -52.13 -12.16 -7.89
C TYR A 2 -50.76 -12.75 -7.59
N HIS A 3 -49.93 -12.87 -8.62
CA HIS A 3 -48.57 -13.36 -8.50
C HIS A 3 -47.70 -12.22 -7.97
N ALA A 4 -47.23 -12.37 -6.73
CA ALA A 4 -46.16 -11.57 -6.18
C ALA A 4 -44.84 -12.00 -6.85
N LEU A 5 -44.27 -11.15 -7.70
CA LEU A 5 -42.89 -11.31 -8.17
C LEU A 5 -41.98 -10.64 -7.13
N ALA A 6 -41.44 -11.44 -6.22
CA ALA A 6 -40.34 -11.01 -5.37
C ALA A 6 -39.07 -10.93 -6.24
N LEU A 7 -38.58 -9.71 -6.51
CA LEU A 7 -37.24 -9.49 -7.02
C LEU A 7 -36.24 -9.95 -5.94
N LEU A 8 -35.67 -11.15 -6.12
CA LEU A 8 -34.44 -11.53 -5.44
C LEU A 8 -33.31 -10.65 -5.96
N SER A 9 -33.02 -9.57 -5.22
CA SER A 9 -31.77 -8.84 -5.33
C SER A 9 -30.64 -9.79 -4.94
N PHE A 10 -29.92 -10.30 -5.94
CA PHE A 10 -28.65 -10.98 -5.73
C PHE A 10 -27.63 -9.94 -5.24
N PHE A 11 -27.64 -9.67 -3.93
CA PHE A 11 -26.44 -9.17 -3.27
C PHE A 11 -25.42 -10.30 -3.36
N SER A 12 -24.45 -10.15 -4.25
CA SER A 12 -23.23 -10.94 -4.24
C SER A 12 -22.45 -10.59 -2.96
N VAL A 13 -22.82 -11.26 -1.88
CA VAL A 13 -22.03 -11.31 -0.65
C VAL A 13 -20.80 -12.17 -0.95
N VAL A 14 -19.80 -11.61 -1.61
CA VAL A 14 -18.45 -12.20 -1.66
C VAL A 14 -17.75 -11.77 -0.38
N THR A 15 -18.14 -12.41 0.72
CA THR A 15 -17.35 -12.47 1.96
C THR A 15 -16.41 -13.66 1.83
N GLY A 16 -15.14 -13.41 1.51
CA GLY A 16 -14.13 -14.49 1.39
C GLY A 16 -12.90 -14.18 0.52
N GLN A 17 -12.46 -12.92 0.45
CA GLN A 17 -11.27 -12.51 -0.31
C GLN A 17 -9.96 -13.03 0.32
N LEU A 18 -9.92 -13.13 1.65
CA LEU A 18 -8.90 -13.88 2.37
C LEU A 18 -9.24 -15.36 2.32
N THR A 19 -8.24 -16.22 2.08
CA THR A 19 -8.43 -17.67 1.96
C THR A 19 -8.33 -18.40 3.29
N GLY A 20 -8.01 -17.69 4.37
CA GLY A 20 -7.92 -18.25 5.71
C GLY A 20 -7.43 -17.23 6.73
N ARG A 21 -6.80 -17.74 7.79
CA ARG A 21 -6.23 -16.90 8.85
C ARG A 21 -5.04 -16.09 8.33
N VAL A 22 -4.87 -14.89 8.86
CA VAL A 22 -3.65 -14.09 8.73
C VAL A 22 -2.99 -13.92 10.11
N GLY A 23 -1.77 -13.40 10.15
CA GLY A 23 -1.08 -13.09 11.41
C GLY A 23 -0.35 -14.28 12.06
N PRO A 24 0.46 -14.03 13.11
CA PRO A 24 1.28 -15.01 13.81
C PRO A 24 0.47 -16.02 14.62
N THR A 25 0.78 -17.32 14.52
CA THR A 25 0.04 -18.42 15.16
C THR A 25 0.32 -18.57 16.65
N THR A 26 1.37 -17.95 17.18
CA THR A 26 1.62 -17.84 18.62
C THR A 26 1.63 -16.39 19.08
N THR A 27 1.09 -16.15 20.28
CA THR A 27 1.00 -14.82 20.89
C THR A 27 2.38 -14.26 21.25
N ARG A 28 2.51 -12.93 21.25
CA ARG A 28 3.70 -12.20 21.75
C ARG A 28 4.13 -12.63 23.14
N GLU A 29 3.18 -12.82 24.04
CA GLU A 29 3.42 -13.21 25.43
C GLU A 29 4.07 -14.60 25.51
N ALA A 30 3.59 -15.55 24.70
CA ALA A 30 4.19 -16.88 24.58
C ALA A 30 5.64 -16.81 24.05
N LYS A 31 5.90 -15.99 23.04
CA LYS A 31 7.27 -15.80 22.49
C LYS A 31 8.20 -15.16 23.52
N ARG A 32 7.72 -14.14 24.25
CA ARG A 32 8.47 -13.49 25.34
C ARG A 32 8.74 -14.45 26.50
N ALA A 33 7.79 -15.34 26.83
CA ALA A 33 7.95 -16.33 27.89
C ALA A 33 9.03 -17.39 27.57
N VAL A 34 9.27 -17.68 26.28
CA VAL A 34 10.41 -18.52 25.87
C VAL A 34 11.72 -17.81 26.15
N LYS A 35 11.90 -16.61 25.59
CA LYS A 35 13.11 -15.81 25.78
C LYS A 35 12.92 -14.38 25.30
N VAL A 36 13.48 -13.43 26.05
CA VAL A 36 13.64 -12.04 25.60
C VAL A 36 15.13 -11.77 25.41
N CYS A 37 15.52 -11.41 24.20
CA CYS A 37 16.86 -10.98 23.85
C CYS A 37 16.86 -9.46 23.73
N ASN A 38 17.04 -8.77 24.85
CA ASN A 38 17.17 -7.32 24.89
C ASN A 38 18.51 -6.92 24.25
N ILE A 39 18.48 -6.09 23.20
CA ILE A 39 19.71 -5.73 22.46
C ILE A 39 20.81 -5.13 23.35
N LEU A 40 20.47 -4.55 24.51
CA LEU A 40 21.45 -4.00 25.46
C LEU A 40 22.32 -5.11 26.08
N ASP A 41 21.77 -6.30 26.29
CA ASP A 41 22.52 -7.48 26.76
C ASP A 41 23.45 -8.04 25.68
N TYR A 42 23.26 -7.62 24.44
CA TYR A 42 24.06 -7.98 23.26
C TYR A 42 24.92 -6.82 22.77
N LYS A 43 25.36 -5.95 23.71
CA LYS A 43 26.24 -4.80 23.47
C LYS A 43 25.62 -3.67 22.65
N GLY A 44 24.30 -3.65 22.50
CA GLY A 44 23.58 -2.49 21.99
C GLY A 44 23.71 -1.31 22.96
N VAL A 45 23.81 -0.11 22.42
CA VAL A 45 23.93 1.13 23.21
C VAL A 45 22.81 2.07 22.78
N ALA A 46 22.05 2.58 23.75
CA ALA A 46 21.06 3.64 23.52
C ALA A 46 21.78 4.97 23.25
N SER A 47 22.15 5.18 22.00
CA SER A 47 22.73 6.40 21.47
C SER A 47 22.33 6.55 20.00
N LYS A 48 21.97 7.76 19.57
CA LYS A 48 21.68 8.10 18.16
C LYS A 48 22.82 7.78 17.18
N THR A 49 24.05 7.59 17.68
CA THR A 49 25.24 7.42 16.85
C THR A 49 25.91 6.05 16.97
N ALA A 50 25.71 5.34 18.09
CA ALA A 50 26.32 4.02 18.28
C ALA A 50 25.58 2.97 17.44
N ASP A 51 26.33 2.13 16.72
CA ASP A 51 25.75 1.16 15.79
C ASP A 51 25.09 -0.03 16.50
N ILE A 52 23.79 -0.20 16.31
CA ILE A 52 23.03 -1.32 16.86
C ILE A 52 22.98 -2.56 15.97
N GLY A 53 23.43 -2.47 14.70
CA GLY A 53 23.34 -3.59 13.75
C GLY A 53 23.88 -4.91 14.32
N PRO A 54 25.11 -4.95 14.88
CA PRO A 54 25.69 -6.16 15.45
C PRO A 54 24.93 -6.70 16.67
N ALA A 55 24.35 -5.80 17.48
CA ALA A 55 23.56 -6.17 18.65
C ALA A 55 22.23 -6.82 18.25
N ILE A 56 21.56 -6.30 17.22
CA ILE A 56 20.35 -6.89 16.65
C ILE A 56 20.63 -8.29 16.11
N VAL A 57 21.71 -8.47 15.34
CA VAL A 57 22.06 -9.81 14.79
C VAL A 57 22.35 -10.80 15.91
N SER A 58 23.07 -10.38 16.95
CA SER A 58 23.40 -11.24 18.09
C SER A 58 22.16 -11.63 18.90
N ALA A 59 21.26 -10.66 19.16
CA ALA A 59 19.98 -10.91 19.82
C ALA A 59 19.08 -11.83 18.98
N PHE A 60 19.01 -11.61 17.67
CA PHE A 60 18.27 -12.47 16.74
C PHE A 60 18.80 -13.91 16.78
N ASN A 61 20.10 -14.12 16.64
CA ASN A 61 20.69 -15.46 16.70
C ASN A 61 20.36 -16.20 18.00
N ALA A 62 20.20 -15.47 19.10
CA ALA A 62 19.87 -16.02 20.40
C ALA A 62 18.36 -16.24 20.62
N CYS A 63 17.48 -15.61 19.83
CA CYS A 63 16.01 -15.64 20.00
C CYS A 63 15.21 -16.10 18.78
N LYS A 64 15.84 -16.36 17.63
CA LYS A 64 15.14 -16.71 16.38
C LYS A 64 14.33 -18.00 16.42
N SER A 65 14.46 -18.80 17.48
CA SER A 65 13.71 -20.04 17.70
C SER A 65 12.81 -19.88 18.93
N GLY A 66 11.66 -19.23 18.75
CA GLY A 66 10.64 -19.09 19.80
C GLY A 66 10.68 -17.78 20.61
N GLY A 67 11.73 -16.96 20.49
CA GLY A 67 11.97 -15.81 21.37
C GLY A 67 11.60 -14.45 20.77
N THR A 68 11.85 -13.39 21.55
CA THR A 68 11.64 -11.99 21.13
C THR A 68 12.95 -11.21 21.14
N VAL A 69 13.31 -10.62 20.01
CA VAL A 69 14.32 -9.56 19.95
C VAL A 69 13.66 -8.28 20.46
N TYR A 70 14.24 -7.65 21.48
CA TYR A 70 13.66 -6.48 22.13
C TYR A 70 14.59 -5.27 22.02
N VAL A 71 14.10 -4.20 21.39
CA VAL A 71 14.72 -2.88 21.35
C VAL A 71 13.95 -1.99 22.33
N PRO A 72 14.49 -1.73 23.54
CA PRO A 72 13.78 -0.93 24.55
C PRO A 72 13.61 0.53 24.14
N PRO A 73 12.79 1.31 24.88
CA PRO A 73 12.70 2.75 24.67
C PRO A 73 14.07 3.44 24.74
N GLY A 74 14.36 4.28 23.75
CA GLY A 74 15.63 4.96 23.59
C GLY A 74 15.88 5.34 22.13
N ASP A 75 16.95 6.08 21.89
CA ASP A 75 17.43 6.40 20.55
C ASP A 75 18.63 5.53 20.18
N TYR A 76 18.66 5.02 18.95
CA TYR A 76 19.65 4.05 18.51
C TYR A 76 20.17 4.34 17.10
N GLY A 77 21.47 4.50 16.92
CA GLY A 77 22.10 4.65 15.61
C GLY A 77 22.23 3.30 14.90
N MET A 78 22.12 3.30 13.58
CA MET A 78 22.32 2.11 12.77
C MET A 78 23.20 2.44 11.55
N SER A 79 24.44 1.95 11.58
CA SER A 79 25.40 2.11 10.49
C SER A 79 25.64 0.85 9.68
N THR A 80 25.32 -0.32 10.24
CA THR A 80 25.39 -1.59 9.54
C THR A 80 23.99 -2.19 9.38
N TRP A 81 23.66 -2.57 8.14
CA TRP A 81 22.39 -3.22 7.80
C TRP A 81 22.35 -4.67 8.28
N VAL A 82 21.15 -5.17 8.57
CA VAL A 82 20.96 -6.52 9.09
C VAL A 82 20.10 -7.37 8.16
N SER A 83 20.51 -8.62 7.98
CA SER A 83 19.72 -9.67 7.34
C SER A 83 19.43 -10.76 8.37
N LEU A 84 18.15 -10.90 8.73
CA LEU A 84 17.66 -11.79 9.78
C LEU A 84 16.90 -12.95 9.11
N SER A 85 17.56 -14.09 8.99
CA SER A 85 17.08 -15.22 8.17
C SER A 85 16.77 -16.47 9.00
N GLY A 86 15.72 -17.19 8.62
CA GLY A 86 15.42 -18.52 9.17
C GLY A 86 14.88 -18.50 10.60
N GLY A 87 14.12 -17.46 10.98
CA GLY A 87 13.46 -17.42 12.28
C GLY A 87 12.14 -18.17 12.29
N LYS A 88 11.80 -18.78 13.42
CA LYS A 88 10.55 -19.50 13.66
C LYS A 88 9.98 -19.13 15.03
N ASP A 89 8.68 -18.86 15.06
CA ASP A 89 7.94 -18.55 16.28
C ASP A 89 8.54 -17.35 17.04
N TRP A 90 8.99 -16.31 16.33
CA TRP A 90 9.77 -15.22 16.93
C TRP A 90 9.13 -13.84 16.70
N ALA A 91 9.61 -12.83 17.41
CA ALA A 91 9.13 -11.46 17.27
C ALA A 91 10.28 -10.44 17.35
N PHE A 92 10.09 -9.30 16.68
CA PHE A 92 10.89 -8.10 16.80
C PHE A 92 10.03 -7.02 17.47
N GLN A 93 10.29 -6.77 18.76
CA GLN A 93 9.63 -5.72 19.52
C GLN A 93 10.48 -4.45 19.50
N LEU A 94 10.03 -3.43 18.77
CA LEU A 94 10.65 -2.12 18.63
C LEU A 94 9.89 -1.10 19.50
N ASP A 95 10.42 -0.77 20.68
CA ASP A 95 9.89 0.31 21.51
C ASP A 95 10.80 1.55 21.54
N GLY A 96 11.98 1.45 20.91
CA GLY A 96 12.88 2.57 20.66
C GLY A 96 12.74 3.19 19.27
N ILE A 97 13.65 4.12 18.96
CA ILE A 97 13.76 4.77 17.66
C ILE A 97 15.12 4.43 17.04
N ILE A 98 15.11 3.84 15.85
CA ILE A 98 16.31 3.53 15.08
C ILE A 98 16.58 4.66 14.09
N TYR A 99 17.75 5.29 14.14
CA TYR A 99 18.19 6.35 13.23
C TYR A 99 19.21 5.80 12.24
N ARG A 100 18.98 6.02 10.95
CA ARG A 100 19.99 5.74 9.92
C ARG A 100 21.21 6.63 10.15
N THR A 101 22.37 6.01 10.35
CA THR A 101 23.69 6.66 10.33
C THR A 101 24.59 6.09 9.22
N GLY A 102 24.27 4.89 8.72
CA GLY A 102 24.97 4.25 7.61
C GLY A 102 24.57 4.80 6.24
N SER A 103 25.43 4.61 5.24
CA SER A 103 25.25 5.10 3.85
C SER A 103 25.24 3.97 2.81
N GLN A 104 25.25 2.71 3.26
CA GLN A 104 25.23 1.54 2.38
C GLN A 104 23.89 1.46 1.63
N SER A 105 23.88 0.92 0.41
CA SER A 105 22.64 0.55 -0.28
C SER A 105 22.05 -0.74 0.31
N GLY A 106 20.87 -1.15 -0.15
CA GLY A 106 20.20 -2.36 0.32
C GLY A 106 18.98 -2.05 1.17
N ASN A 107 18.77 -2.82 2.24
CA ASN A 107 17.68 -2.63 3.21
C ASN A 107 18.29 -2.52 4.60
N MET A 108 17.90 -1.51 5.41
CA MET A 108 18.41 -1.37 6.78
C MET A 108 18.11 -2.61 7.60
N ILE A 109 16.86 -3.08 7.55
CA ILE A 109 16.40 -4.33 8.15
C ILE A 109 15.77 -5.20 7.06
N HIS A 110 16.36 -6.36 6.82
CA HIS A 110 15.79 -7.39 5.93
C HIS A 110 15.51 -8.65 6.75
N ILE A 111 14.24 -9.03 6.83
CA ILE A 111 13.82 -10.29 7.45
C ILE A 111 13.44 -11.25 6.34
N GLU A 112 13.98 -12.46 6.38
CA GLU A 112 13.77 -13.43 5.31
C GLU A 112 13.55 -14.86 5.81
N LYS A 113 12.81 -15.65 5.02
CA LYS A 113 12.61 -17.10 5.21
C LYS A 113 12.19 -17.45 6.64
N SER A 114 11.26 -16.67 7.19
CA SER A 114 10.80 -16.85 8.57
C SER A 114 9.33 -17.23 8.62
N THR A 115 8.92 -17.91 9.68
CA THR A 115 7.53 -18.32 9.89
C THR A 115 7.05 -17.96 11.29
N ASN A 116 5.76 -17.65 11.43
CA ASN A 116 5.15 -17.25 12.69
C ASN A 116 5.87 -16.06 13.33
N PHE A 117 5.91 -14.96 12.59
CA PHE A 117 6.73 -13.78 12.89
C PHE A 117 5.88 -12.55 13.27
N GLU A 118 6.40 -11.64 14.09
CA GLU A 118 5.70 -10.41 14.44
C GLU A 118 6.68 -9.25 14.61
N PHE A 119 6.46 -8.14 13.90
CA PHE A 119 7.20 -6.89 14.05
C PHE A 119 6.28 -5.82 14.64
N TYR A 120 6.55 -5.37 15.87
CA TYR A 120 5.61 -4.47 16.55
C TYR A 120 6.26 -3.52 17.55
N SER A 121 5.51 -2.48 17.94
CA SER A 121 5.79 -1.70 19.16
C SER A 121 4.72 -1.99 20.21
N SER A 122 5.11 -2.23 21.46
CA SER A 122 4.17 -2.38 22.57
C SER A 122 3.58 -1.05 23.04
N ILE A 123 4.20 0.06 22.65
CA ILE A 123 3.83 1.42 23.06
C ILE A 123 3.33 2.28 21.89
N SER A 124 3.16 1.68 20.70
CA SER A 124 2.73 2.36 19.45
C SER A 124 3.57 3.59 19.08
N LYS A 125 4.86 3.56 19.46
CA LYS A 125 5.82 4.67 19.27
C LYS A 125 7.17 4.21 18.68
N GLY A 126 7.36 2.91 18.50
CA GLY A 126 8.54 2.35 17.86
C GLY A 126 8.69 2.86 16.44
N ALA A 127 9.86 3.39 16.10
CA ALA A 127 10.06 4.05 14.81
C ALA A 127 11.42 3.73 14.17
N ILE A 128 11.45 3.76 12.84
CA ILE A 128 12.68 3.80 12.05
C ILE A 128 12.74 5.16 11.34
N GLN A 129 13.69 6.01 11.75
CA GLN A 129 14.00 7.30 11.15
C GLN A 129 15.12 7.10 10.11
N GLY A 130 14.75 7.13 8.83
CA GLY A 130 15.62 6.89 7.71
C GLY A 130 16.55 8.04 7.33
N ASN A 131 16.28 9.27 7.80
CA ASN A 131 17.03 10.48 7.44
C ASN A 131 17.28 10.58 5.91
N GLY A 132 16.27 10.23 5.10
CA GLY A 132 16.31 10.23 3.64
C GLY A 132 16.61 11.61 3.06
N TYR A 133 16.08 12.67 3.69
CA TYR A 133 16.29 14.06 3.29
C TYR A 133 17.78 14.45 3.08
N GLU A 134 18.71 13.80 3.80
CA GLU A 134 20.15 14.02 3.63
C GLU A 134 20.66 13.65 2.24
N LEU A 135 20.06 12.62 1.63
CA LEU A 135 20.38 12.14 0.30
C LEU A 135 19.54 12.85 -0.76
N HIS A 136 18.26 13.10 -0.47
CA HIS A 136 17.34 13.77 -1.40
C HIS A 136 17.77 15.22 -1.70
N LYS A 137 18.37 15.93 -0.74
CA LYS A 137 19.04 17.23 -0.96
C LYS A 137 20.05 17.22 -2.11
N ALA A 138 20.66 16.07 -2.36
CA ALA A 138 21.65 15.87 -3.41
C ALA A 138 21.09 15.11 -4.62
N GLY A 139 19.76 14.90 -4.70
CA GLY A 139 19.11 14.14 -5.77
C GLY A 139 19.49 12.66 -5.77
N LYS A 140 19.76 12.07 -4.59
CA LYS A 140 20.19 10.67 -4.44
C LYS A 140 19.20 9.88 -3.60
N TYR A 141 19.14 8.58 -3.89
CA TYR A 141 18.46 7.58 -3.07
C TYR A 141 19.47 6.76 -2.26
N GLY A 142 18.99 6.05 -1.24
CA GLY A 142 19.82 5.20 -0.37
C GLY A 142 19.21 3.83 -0.11
N ALA A 143 19.35 3.35 1.13
CA ALA A 143 18.73 2.09 1.56
C ALA A 143 17.20 2.21 1.67
N ARG A 144 16.53 1.06 1.58
CA ARG A 144 15.13 0.88 2.02
C ARG A 144 15.10 0.65 3.53
N LEU A 145 14.00 0.94 4.21
CA LEU A 145 13.92 0.77 5.66
C LEU A 145 13.71 -0.69 6.05
N LEU A 146 12.56 -1.26 5.67
CA LEU A 146 12.14 -2.58 6.11
C LEU A 146 11.72 -3.45 4.91
N ARG A 147 12.34 -4.63 4.80
CA ARG A 147 11.95 -5.65 3.83
C ARG A 147 11.65 -6.96 4.53
N LEU A 148 10.50 -7.55 4.22
CA LEU A 148 10.16 -8.92 4.57
C LEU A 148 10.17 -9.75 3.28
N SER A 149 10.79 -10.92 3.28
CA SER A 149 10.84 -11.78 2.09
C SER A 149 10.60 -13.23 2.44
N GLN A 150 9.64 -13.88 1.77
CA GLN A 150 9.30 -15.29 2.01
C GLN A 150 8.93 -15.51 3.49
N ILE A 151 8.03 -14.68 4.00
CA ILE A 151 7.52 -14.77 5.38
C ILE A 151 6.12 -15.39 5.36
N THR A 152 5.87 -16.34 6.25
CA THR A 152 4.55 -16.98 6.40
C THR A 152 4.02 -16.80 7.82
N ASP A 153 2.72 -16.53 7.97
CA ASP A 153 2.03 -16.31 9.24
C ASP A 153 2.65 -15.17 10.04
N PHE A 154 2.36 -13.93 9.66
CA PHE A 154 3.04 -12.79 10.27
C PHE A 154 2.19 -11.55 10.41
N SER A 155 2.61 -10.66 11.31
CA SER A 155 2.08 -9.31 11.37
C SER A 155 3.16 -8.23 11.49
N VAL A 156 2.86 -7.04 10.96
CA VAL A 156 3.64 -5.80 11.15
C VAL A 156 2.68 -4.70 11.60
N HIS A 157 2.87 -4.15 12.80
CA HIS A 157 1.91 -3.18 13.33
C HIS A 157 2.43 -2.29 14.44
N ASP A 158 1.71 -1.20 14.72
CA ASP A 158 2.00 -0.24 15.79
C ASP A 158 3.38 0.42 15.65
N ILE A 159 3.89 0.54 14.41
CA ILE A 159 5.20 1.12 14.12
C ILE A 159 5.12 2.31 13.18
N LEU A 160 6.18 3.10 13.19
CA LEU A 160 6.37 4.24 12.30
C LEU A 160 7.60 4.05 11.40
N LEU A 161 7.42 4.25 10.10
CA LEU A 161 8.51 4.22 9.11
C LEU A 161 8.65 5.61 8.48
N ILE A 162 9.73 6.31 8.82
CA ILE A 162 9.85 7.76 8.58
C ILE A 162 11.05 8.05 7.71
N ASP A 163 10.84 8.89 6.69
CA ASP A 163 11.87 9.50 5.84
C ASP A 163 12.83 8.46 5.25
N ALA A 164 12.28 7.45 4.58
CA ALA A 164 13.10 6.46 3.91
C ALA A 164 13.99 7.12 2.84
N PRO A 165 15.28 6.73 2.73
CA PRO A 165 16.11 7.11 1.60
C PRO A 165 15.62 6.57 0.25
N GLN A 166 14.81 5.51 0.27
CA GLN A 166 14.10 4.94 -0.87
C GLN A 166 12.76 4.38 -0.37
N PHE A 167 12.52 3.07 -0.40
CA PHE A 167 11.24 2.47 0.01
C PHE A 167 11.13 2.28 1.53
N HIS A 168 9.92 2.39 2.07
CA HIS A 168 9.63 2.24 3.49
C HIS A 168 9.42 0.76 3.87
N LEU A 169 8.39 0.12 3.31
CA LEU A 169 8.06 -1.28 3.59
C LEU A 169 7.88 -2.06 2.29
N PHE A 170 8.61 -3.18 2.15
CA PHE A 170 8.41 -4.12 1.05
C PHE A 170 8.18 -5.54 1.57
N LEU A 171 6.99 -6.09 1.29
CA LEU A 171 6.61 -7.47 1.53
C LEU A 171 6.76 -8.25 0.23
N ALA A 172 7.80 -9.09 0.13
CA ALA A 172 8.10 -9.83 -1.09
C ALA A 172 7.78 -11.33 -0.93
N SER A 173 6.84 -11.84 -1.72
CA SER A 173 6.43 -13.25 -1.71
C SER A 173 6.05 -13.73 -0.30
N CYS A 174 5.25 -12.95 0.42
CA CYS A 174 4.82 -13.29 1.79
C CYS A 174 3.43 -13.95 1.79
N THR A 175 3.05 -14.65 2.86
CA THR A 175 1.76 -15.35 2.93
C THR A 175 1.15 -15.33 4.33
N ASN A 176 -0.18 -15.27 4.43
CA ASN A 176 -0.92 -15.20 5.69
C ASN A 176 -0.50 -14.02 6.56
N GLY A 177 -0.37 -12.84 5.95
CA GLY A 177 0.18 -11.66 6.60
C GLY A 177 -0.88 -10.62 6.95
N GLU A 178 -0.66 -9.91 8.05
CA GLU A 178 -1.49 -8.78 8.48
C GLU A 178 -0.63 -7.53 8.73
N VAL A 179 -0.98 -6.40 8.13
CA VAL A 179 -0.29 -5.12 8.38
C VAL A 179 -1.30 -4.08 8.80
N TYR A 180 -1.11 -3.50 9.99
CA TYR A 180 -2.08 -2.54 10.52
C TYR A 180 -1.49 -1.55 11.51
N ASN A 181 -2.26 -0.52 11.88
CA ASN A 181 -1.83 0.51 12.82
C ASN A 181 -0.42 1.02 12.50
N THR A 182 -0.14 1.27 11.23
CA THR A 182 1.19 1.64 10.74
C THR A 182 1.13 3.00 10.09
N LEU A 183 2.08 3.87 10.45
CA LEU A 183 2.21 5.18 9.82
C LEU A 183 3.53 5.25 9.04
N ILE A 184 3.41 5.63 7.78
CA ILE A 184 4.53 5.85 6.89
C ILE A 184 4.57 7.32 6.46
N ARG A 185 5.72 7.98 6.61
CA ARG A 185 5.89 9.38 6.17
C ARG A 185 7.26 9.62 5.57
N GLY A 186 7.31 9.73 4.25
CA GLY A 186 8.51 10.02 3.45
C GLY A 186 8.51 11.43 2.84
N GLY A 187 9.51 11.68 2.00
CA GLY A 187 9.68 12.93 1.28
C GLY A 187 8.72 13.10 0.09
N SER A 188 8.61 14.32 -0.41
CA SER A 188 7.76 14.68 -1.56
C SER A 188 8.43 14.43 -2.93
N GLU A 189 8.97 13.24 -3.17
CA GLU A 189 9.43 12.79 -4.50
C GLU A 189 9.02 11.32 -4.81
N GLY A 190 9.16 10.91 -6.08
CA GLY A 190 8.97 9.53 -6.52
C GLY A 190 10.05 8.58 -5.98
N GLY A 191 9.87 7.27 -6.09
CA GLY A 191 10.80 6.26 -5.58
C GLY A 191 10.89 6.15 -4.06
N LEU A 192 9.95 6.79 -3.33
CA LEU A 192 9.85 6.78 -1.87
C LEU A 192 8.68 5.94 -1.35
N ASP A 193 8.42 4.83 -2.03
CA ASP A 193 7.29 3.91 -1.90
C ASP A 193 6.95 3.60 -0.43
N GLY A 194 5.65 3.56 -0.15
CA GLY A 194 5.09 3.28 1.17
C GLY A 194 5.12 1.78 1.46
N ILE A 195 4.08 1.08 1.02
CA ILE A 195 3.97 -0.37 1.11
C ILE A 195 3.89 -0.97 -0.29
N ASP A 196 4.92 -1.72 -0.65
CA ASP A 196 4.86 -2.66 -1.76
C ASP A 196 4.56 -4.07 -1.23
N VAL A 197 3.67 -4.80 -1.89
CA VAL A 197 3.32 -6.17 -1.48
C VAL A 197 3.20 -7.12 -2.66
N SER A 198 3.84 -8.29 -2.55
CA SER A 198 3.58 -9.47 -3.37
C SER A 198 3.44 -10.72 -2.50
N GLY A 199 2.61 -11.67 -2.93
CA GLY A 199 2.34 -12.88 -2.14
C GLY A 199 0.89 -13.34 -2.15
N SER A 200 0.41 -13.91 -1.05
CA SER A 200 -0.98 -14.37 -0.99
C SER A 200 -1.61 -14.30 0.40
N ASN A 201 -2.93 -14.18 0.48
CA ASN A 201 -3.67 -14.14 1.75
C ASN A 201 -3.15 -13.04 2.69
N MET A 202 -3.25 -11.79 2.24
CA MET A 202 -2.71 -10.61 2.91
C MET A 202 -3.83 -9.66 3.31
N TRP A 203 -3.86 -9.22 4.56
CA TRP A 203 -4.76 -8.17 5.04
C TRP A 203 -3.95 -6.93 5.43
N ILE A 204 -4.17 -5.81 4.76
CA ILE A 204 -3.50 -4.54 5.05
C ILE A 204 -4.58 -3.52 5.37
N HIS A 205 -4.61 -3.01 6.60
CA HIS A 205 -5.65 -2.08 7.01
C HIS A 205 -5.21 -1.06 8.04
N ASP A 206 -5.94 0.04 8.18
CA ASP A 206 -5.63 1.06 9.20
C ASP A 206 -4.20 1.60 9.05
N VAL A 207 -3.85 2.01 7.83
CA VAL A 207 -2.53 2.52 7.46
C VAL A 207 -2.65 3.96 6.94
N GLU A 208 -1.80 4.85 7.45
CA GLU A 208 -1.58 6.18 6.88
C GLU A 208 -0.25 6.21 6.14
N VAL A 209 -0.25 6.72 4.91
CA VAL A 209 0.96 6.89 4.09
C VAL A 209 1.02 8.30 3.52
N SER A 210 2.19 8.94 3.65
CA SER A 210 2.53 10.23 3.03
C SER A 210 3.87 10.13 2.31
N ASN A 211 3.93 10.37 1.00
CA ASN A 211 5.15 10.47 0.16
C ASN A 211 4.76 11.08 -1.22
N ARG A 212 5.43 10.74 -2.33
CA ARG A 212 4.99 11.08 -3.70
C ARG A 212 5.00 9.92 -4.71
N ASP A 213 5.06 8.66 -4.24
CA ASP A 213 5.05 7.42 -5.04
C ASP A 213 3.96 6.40 -4.61
N GLU A 214 4.25 5.13 -4.30
CA GLU A 214 3.27 4.04 -4.07
C GLU A 214 2.67 3.97 -2.65
N CYS A 215 1.33 3.92 -2.49
CA CYS A 215 0.65 4.01 -1.18
C CYS A 215 0.69 2.64 -0.53
N VAL A 216 -0.32 1.84 -0.83
CA VAL A 216 -0.29 0.39 -0.70
C VAL A 216 -0.45 -0.15 -2.12
N THR A 217 0.61 -0.73 -2.67
CA THR A 217 0.67 -1.15 -4.07
C THR A 217 0.92 -2.65 -4.20
N ILE A 218 0.04 -3.30 -4.96
CA ILE A 218 0.18 -4.72 -5.29
C ILE A 218 1.21 -4.90 -6.41
N LYS A 219 2.19 -5.77 -6.17
CA LYS A 219 3.18 -6.24 -7.14
C LYS A 219 2.89 -7.69 -7.54
N ASN A 220 3.48 -8.12 -8.64
CA ASN A 220 3.31 -9.46 -9.19
C ASN A 220 4.24 -10.50 -8.52
N PRO A 221 3.82 -11.78 -8.35
CA PRO A 221 2.44 -12.29 -8.38
C PRO A 221 1.71 -12.02 -7.05
N SER A 222 0.38 -11.92 -7.11
CA SER A 222 -0.44 -11.63 -5.91
C SER A 222 -1.84 -12.21 -5.96
N HIS A 223 -2.24 -12.90 -4.88
CA HIS A 223 -3.56 -13.53 -4.79
C HIS A 223 -4.25 -13.27 -3.45
N ASN A 224 -5.56 -13.10 -3.46
CA ASN A 224 -6.38 -13.15 -2.24
C ASN A 224 -5.94 -12.11 -1.19
N MET A 225 -6.08 -10.82 -1.52
CA MET A 225 -5.67 -9.73 -0.64
C MET A 225 -6.83 -8.80 -0.33
N LEU A 226 -6.85 -8.31 0.91
CA LEU A 226 -7.79 -7.30 1.39
C LEU A 226 -7.01 -6.09 1.86
N ILE A 227 -7.22 -4.97 1.18
CA ILE A 227 -6.58 -3.69 1.46
C ILE A 227 -7.68 -2.71 1.85
N GLU A 228 -7.74 -2.24 3.10
CA GLU A 228 -8.87 -1.41 3.51
C GLU A 228 -8.62 -0.40 4.62
N GLN A 229 -9.42 0.67 4.71
CA GLN A 229 -9.15 1.77 5.65
C GLN A 229 -7.73 2.33 5.45
N ILE A 230 -7.44 2.75 4.22
CA ILE A 230 -6.14 3.31 3.84
C ILE A 230 -6.26 4.82 3.68
N TYR A 231 -5.36 5.55 4.34
CA TYR A 231 -5.26 6.99 4.24
C TYR A 231 -3.99 7.40 3.47
N CYS A 232 -4.13 7.68 2.19
CA CYS A 232 -3.06 8.23 1.35
C CYS A 232 -3.07 9.77 1.46
N ASN A 233 -2.31 10.29 2.42
CA ASN A 233 -2.31 11.68 2.84
C ASN A 233 -1.16 12.47 2.21
N TRP A 234 -1.40 13.13 1.07
CA TRP A 234 -0.37 13.77 0.22
C TRP A 234 0.63 12.76 -0.33
N PHE A 235 0.33 12.25 -1.53
CA PHE A 235 0.78 10.92 -1.91
C PHE A 235 0.96 10.76 -3.45
N GLY A 236 1.44 9.61 -3.96
CA GLY A 236 1.28 9.26 -5.39
C GLY A 236 -0.05 8.54 -5.66
N GLY A 237 -0.29 7.36 -5.14
CA GLY A 237 -1.64 6.77 -5.00
C GLY A 237 -1.56 5.29 -4.64
N CYS A 238 -2.69 4.63 -4.36
CA CYS A 238 -2.69 3.17 -4.42
C CYS A 238 -2.50 2.72 -5.88
N ALA A 239 -1.88 1.56 -6.08
CA ALA A 239 -1.73 1.01 -7.41
C ALA A 239 -1.68 -0.52 -7.48
N ILE A 240 -1.74 -1.04 -8.71
CA ILE A 240 -1.30 -2.39 -9.08
C ILE A 240 -0.25 -2.24 -10.18
N GLY A 241 0.92 -2.85 -9.98
CA GLY A 241 2.03 -2.87 -10.95
C GLY A 241 3.28 -2.10 -10.52
N SER A 242 4.19 -1.75 -11.43
CA SER A 242 4.07 -1.95 -12.88
C SER A 242 4.06 -3.43 -13.28
N LEU A 243 3.20 -3.78 -14.25
CA LEU A 243 2.99 -5.14 -14.72
C LEU A 243 3.69 -5.38 -16.06
N GLY A 244 4.09 -6.63 -16.31
CA GLY A 244 4.89 -7.02 -17.47
C GLY A 244 4.63 -8.47 -17.86
N THR A 245 5.67 -9.21 -18.22
CA THR A 245 5.54 -10.64 -18.53
C THR A 245 5.29 -11.48 -17.28
N GLY A 246 4.53 -12.57 -17.44
CA GLY A 246 4.18 -13.49 -16.37
C GLY A 246 3.31 -12.84 -15.29
N THR A 247 2.44 -11.89 -15.66
CA THR A 247 1.52 -11.28 -14.70
C THR A 247 0.50 -12.33 -14.24
N ASP A 248 0.35 -12.49 -12.93
CA ASP A 248 -0.58 -13.42 -12.31
C ASP A 248 -1.10 -12.78 -11.01
N ILE A 249 -2.17 -12.00 -11.14
CA ILE A 249 -2.81 -11.29 -10.03
C ILE A 249 -4.30 -11.62 -10.02
N SER A 250 -4.83 -12.02 -8.87
CA SER A 250 -6.26 -12.31 -8.75
C SER A 250 -6.83 -12.10 -7.36
N ASN A 251 -8.14 -11.88 -7.27
CA ASN A 251 -8.87 -11.82 -6.00
C ASN A 251 -8.35 -10.71 -5.06
N ILE A 252 -8.20 -9.49 -5.57
CA ILE A 252 -7.74 -8.34 -4.80
C ILE A 252 -8.92 -7.42 -4.50
N VAL A 253 -9.06 -7.03 -3.23
CA VAL A 253 -10.06 -6.04 -2.79
C VAL A 253 -9.35 -4.83 -2.22
N TYR A 254 -9.68 -3.65 -2.74
CA TYR A 254 -9.47 -2.37 -2.05
C TYR A 254 -10.82 -1.82 -1.58
N ASP A 255 -10.94 -1.50 -0.30
CA ASP A 255 -12.17 -0.98 0.32
C ASP A 255 -11.87 0.21 1.24
N LYS A 256 -12.70 1.26 1.23
CA LYS A 256 -12.54 2.43 2.11
C LYS A 256 -11.14 3.06 2.01
N VAL A 257 -10.80 3.54 0.82
CA VAL A 257 -9.55 4.26 0.57
C VAL A 257 -9.83 5.76 0.51
N TYR A 258 -9.15 6.53 1.35
CA TYR A 258 -9.16 8.00 1.30
C TYR A 258 -7.84 8.48 0.71
N SER A 259 -7.90 9.31 -0.33
CA SER A 259 -6.71 9.91 -0.94
C SER A 259 -6.86 11.41 -1.15
N VAL A 260 -5.84 12.17 -0.79
CA VAL A 260 -5.83 13.63 -0.93
C VAL A 260 -4.50 14.11 -1.51
N ASN A 261 -4.55 15.12 -2.38
CA ASN A 261 -3.37 15.70 -3.03
C ASN A 261 -2.45 14.63 -3.67
N SER A 262 -3.06 13.57 -4.21
CA SER A 262 -2.35 12.41 -4.75
C SER A 262 -2.16 12.50 -6.27
N ASN A 263 -1.23 11.74 -6.85
CA ASN A 263 -1.18 11.55 -8.31
C ASN A 263 -2.44 10.83 -8.82
N GLN A 264 -2.98 9.84 -8.10
CA GLN A 264 -4.22 9.14 -8.44
C GLN A 264 -5.00 8.67 -7.20
N MET A 265 -6.27 8.31 -7.38
CA MET A 265 -6.99 7.49 -6.39
C MET A 265 -6.59 6.02 -6.48
N MET A 266 -6.57 5.47 -7.70
CA MET A 266 -6.02 4.14 -8.00
C MET A 266 -5.42 4.12 -9.39
N MET A 267 -4.25 3.49 -9.54
CA MET A 267 -3.66 3.24 -10.86
C MET A 267 -3.40 1.75 -11.09
N ILE A 268 -3.72 1.23 -12.26
CA ILE A 268 -3.29 -0.10 -12.71
C ILE A 268 -2.41 0.14 -13.93
N LYS A 269 -1.11 -0.18 -13.82
CA LYS A 269 -0.10 0.25 -14.80
C LYS A 269 0.65 -0.92 -15.43
N SER A 270 0.65 -0.98 -16.76
CA SER A 270 1.48 -1.89 -17.56
C SER A 270 1.99 -1.21 -18.83
N ASN A 271 2.91 -1.86 -19.54
CA ASN A 271 3.28 -1.46 -20.90
C ASN A 271 3.73 -2.70 -21.69
N GLY A 272 2.86 -3.22 -22.55
CA GLY A 272 3.04 -4.55 -23.15
C GLY A 272 2.86 -5.69 -22.14
N GLY A 273 3.65 -6.75 -22.25
CA GLY A 273 3.60 -7.89 -21.33
C GLY A 273 2.54 -8.95 -21.68
N ASP A 274 2.31 -9.86 -20.74
CA ASP A 274 1.34 -10.96 -20.84
C ASP A 274 0.89 -11.42 -19.44
N GLY A 275 0.00 -12.42 -19.39
CA GLY A 275 -0.61 -12.87 -18.15
C GLY A 275 -1.89 -12.10 -17.81
N THR A 276 -2.36 -12.20 -16.57
CA THR A 276 -3.70 -11.75 -16.17
C THR A 276 -3.75 -10.99 -14.85
N VAL A 277 -4.58 -9.94 -14.80
CA VAL A 277 -5.14 -9.37 -13.57
C VAL A 277 -6.64 -9.61 -13.60
N LYS A 278 -7.18 -10.35 -12.63
CA LYS A 278 -8.60 -10.71 -12.64
C LYS A 278 -9.30 -10.72 -11.29
N ASP A 279 -10.62 -10.64 -11.33
CA ASP A 279 -11.49 -10.81 -10.15
C ASP A 279 -11.14 -9.82 -9.02
N CYS A 280 -10.95 -8.54 -9.37
CA CYS A 280 -10.58 -7.50 -8.41
C CYS A 280 -11.70 -6.48 -8.18
N VAL A 281 -11.82 -5.98 -6.95
CA VAL A 281 -12.86 -5.03 -6.54
C VAL A 281 -12.22 -3.81 -5.88
N PHE A 282 -12.60 -2.63 -6.32
CA PHE A 282 -12.13 -1.35 -5.80
C PHE A 282 -13.34 -0.51 -5.43
N ARG A 283 -13.66 -0.45 -4.13
CA ARG A 283 -14.92 0.16 -3.67
C ARG A 283 -14.74 1.15 -2.53
N ASN A 284 -15.71 2.06 -2.41
CA ASN A 284 -15.77 3.07 -1.36
C ASN A 284 -14.52 3.97 -1.33
N PHE A 285 -14.14 4.55 -2.46
CA PHE A 285 -13.04 5.50 -2.51
C PHE A 285 -13.54 6.93 -2.32
N ILE A 286 -12.80 7.73 -1.55
CA ILE A 286 -12.98 9.19 -1.46
C ILE A 286 -11.67 9.84 -1.86
N GLY A 287 -11.73 10.74 -2.84
CA GLY A 287 -10.56 11.45 -3.36
C GLY A 287 -10.73 12.96 -3.29
N HIS A 288 -9.68 13.71 -2.97
CA HIS A 288 -9.72 15.18 -3.05
C HIS A 288 -8.45 15.74 -3.70
N LYS A 289 -8.63 16.61 -4.70
CA LYS A 289 -7.53 17.32 -5.39
C LYS A 289 -6.49 16.39 -6.03
N ASN A 290 -6.84 15.14 -6.29
CA ASN A 290 -5.93 14.19 -6.93
C ASN A 290 -5.69 14.56 -8.40
N ALA A 291 -4.54 14.19 -8.99
CA ALA A 291 -4.28 14.47 -10.39
C ALA A 291 -5.16 13.59 -11.30
N TYR A 292 -5.29 12.30 -10.98
CA TYR A 292 -6.20 11.34 -11.61
C TYR A 292 -7.21 10.77 -10.59
N GLY A 293 -8.33 10.27 -11.10
CA GLY A 293 -9.28 9.45 -10.35
C GLY A 293 -8.91 7.98 -10.50
N LEU A 294 -9.69 7.28 -11.31
CA LEU A 294 -9.41 5.93 -11.79
C LEU A 294 -8.49 5.99 -13.01
N ASP A 295 -7.33 5.34 -12.93
CA ASP A 295 -6.33 5.30 -13.99
C ASP A 295 -5.86 3.87 -14.31
N LEU A 296 -6.49 3.19 -15.27
CA LEU A 296 -5.95 1.97 -15.87
C LEU A 296 -5.19 2.39 -17.13
N ASP A 297 -3.86 2.34 -17.08
CA ASP A 297 -2.98 2.72 -18.18
C ASP A 297 -2.10 1.53 -18.57
N ALA A 298 -2.51 0.83 -19.64
CA ALA A 298 -1.77 -0.29 -20.20
C ALA A 298 -0.64 0.12 -21.16
N HIS A 299 -0.39 1.43 -21.30
CA HIS A 299 0.67 2.03 -22.11
C HIS A 299 1.52 2.99 -21.28
N TRP A 300 1.70 2.68 -19.99
CA TRP A 300 2.32 3.58 -19.02
C TRP A 300 3.76 3.92 -19.42
N SER A 301 3.96 5.17 -19.84
CA SER A 301 5.18 5.61 -20.53
C SER A 301 6.45 5.55 -19.68
N SER A 302 6.31 5.49 -18.35
CA SER A 302 7.43 5.36 -17.41
C SER A 302 7.91 3.91 -17.25
N LEU A 303 7.20 2.93 -17.81
CA LEU A 303 7.67 1.55 -17.95
C LEU A 303 8.13 1.32 -19.39
N THR A 304 9.33 0.79 -19.56
CA THR A 304 9.81 0.29 -20.86
C THR A 304 8.85 -0.76 -21.40
N LEU A 305 8.51 -0.68 -22.69
CA LEU A 305 7.65 -1.66 -23.36
C LEU A 305 8.16 -3.09 -23.16
N GLN A 306 7.33 -3.94 -22.56
CA GLN A 306 7.59 -5.35 -22.33
C GLN A 306 7.12 -6.19 -23.52
N PRO A 307 7.80 -7.30 -23.86
CA PRO A 307 7.36 -8.19 -24.93
C PRO A 307 5.99 -8.80 -24.59
N GLY A 308 5.13 -8.92 -25.60
CA GLY A 308 3.78 -9.46 -25.47
C GLY A 308 2.71 -8.50 -25.99
N GLN A 309 1.47 -8.99 -26.07
CA GLN A 309 0.33 -8.25 -26.63
C GLN A 309 -0.37 -7.36 -25.60
N GLY A 310 0.09 -7.37 -24.35
CA GLY A 310 -0.54 -6.70 -23.21
C GLY A 310 -0.94 -7.69 -22.13
N VAL A 311 -0.92 -7.23 -20.88
CA VAL A 311 -1.57 -7.90 -19.75
C VAL A 311 -3.08 -7.92 -19.97
N GLU A 312 -3.71 -9.07 -19.69
CA GLU A 312 -5.16 -9.24 -19.80
C GLU A 312 -5.84 -8.83 -18.49
N TYR A 313 -6.84 -7.95 -18.58
CA TYR A 313 -7.58 -7.44 -17.44
C TYR A 313 -9.03 -7.91 -17.52
N GLU A 314 -9.46 -8.72 -16.56
CA GLU A 314 -10.76 -9.39 -16.58
C GLU A 314 -11.52 -9.19 -15.26
N ASN A 315 -12.83 -8.92 -15.35
CA ASN A 315 -13.71 -8.88 -14.17
C ASN A 315 -13.20 -7.94 -13.05
N LEU A 316 -12.93 -6.68 -13.42
CA LEU A 316 -12.55 -5.63 -12.46
C LEU A 316 -13.74 -4.72 -12.18
N THR A 317 -14.10 -4.56 -10.90
CA THR A 317 -15.23 -3.74 -10.47
C THR A 317 -14.76 -2.51 -9.69
N PHE A 318 -15.16 -1.33 -10.15
CA PHE A 318 -14.93 -0.03 -9.49
C PHE A 318 -16.30 0.52 -9.07
N SER A 319 -16.54 0.68 -7.77
CA SER A 319 -17.88 1.03 -7.26
C SER A 319 -17.88 2.02 -6.10
N ASN A 320 -18.82 2.96 -6.10
CA ASN A 320 -19.00 3.97 -5.06
C ASN A 320 -17.73 4.82 -4.80
N TRP A 321 -17.34 5.58 -5.81
CA TRP A 321 -16.20 6.49 -5.75
C TRP A 321 -16.69 7.94 -5.74
N LYS A 322 -16.19 8.76 -4.83
CA LYS A 322 -16.66 10.14 -4.63
C LYS A 322 -15.50 11.12 -4.48
N GLY A 323 -15.79 12.39 -4.71
CA GLY A 323 -14.86 13.48 -4.47
C GLY A 323 -14.39 14.18 -5.74
N SER A 324 -13.15 14.63 -5.75
CA SER A 324 -12.64 15.55 -6.77
C SER A 324 -11.25 15.18 -7.31
N VAL A 325 -11.02 15.61 -8.55
CA VAL A 325 -9.68 15.73 -9.15
C VAL A 325 -9.33 17.21 -9.35
N SER A 326 -8.04 17.53 -9.33
CA SER A 326 -7.52 18.88 -9.50
C SER A 326 -7.99 19.56 -10.81
N ASP A 327 -7.94 18.85 -11.94
CA ASP A 327 -8.31 19.37 -13.25
C ASP A 327 -8.78 18.22 -14.16
N GLY A 328 -10.10 18.05 -14.22
CA GLY A 328 -10.76 16.94 -14.90
C GLY A 328 -10.72 17.02 -16.43
N THR A 329 -10.23 18.13 -16.99
CA THR A 329 -10.07 18.30 -18.45
C THR A 329 -8.67 17.98 -18.92
N ARG A 330 -7.67 18.31 -18.10
CA ARG A 330 -6.28 17.92 -18.33
C ARG A 330 -6.04 16.44 -18.02
N ARG A 331 -6.67 15.93 -16.95
CA ARG A 331 -6.58 14.53 -16.53
C ARG A 331 -7.98 13.99 -16.25
N ALA A 332 -8.39 13.04 -17.08
CA ALA A 332 -9.73 12.45 -16.99
C ALA A 332 -9.90 11.72 -15.65
N PRO A 333 -10.96 11.98 -14.85
CA PRO A 333 -11.26 11.19 -13.65
C PRO A 333 -11.51 9.70 -13.92
N VAL A 334 -11.89 9.37 -15.16
CA VAL A 334 -11.94 8.00 -15.68
C VAL A 334 -10.98 7.93 -16.85
N ASN A 335 -9.86 7.26 -16.65
CA ASN A 335 -8.89 6.93 -17.69
C ASN A 335 -8.73 5.40 -17.72
N VAL A 336 -9.36 4.74 -18.68
CA VAL A 336 -9.33 3.28 -18.81
C VAL A 336 -8.83 2.91 -20.20
N ILE A 337 -7.51 2.80 -20.33
CA ILE A 337 -6.82 2.55 -21.59
C ILE A 337 -6.21 1.15 -21.51
N CYS A 338 -6.92 0.20 -22.11
CA CYS A 338 -6.53 -1.20 -22.17
C CYS A 338 -5.63 -1.49 -23.37
N PRO A 339 -4.87 -2.59 -23.37
CA PRO A 339 -4.00 -2.91 -24.50
C PRO A 339 -4.84 -3.42 -25.68
N ASP A 340 -4.56 -2.90 -26.88
CA ASP A 340 -5.31 -3.28 -28.10
C ASP A 340 -5.18 -4.77 -28.46
N GLY A 341 -4.02 -5.38 -28.17
CA GLY A 341 -3.78 -6.80 -28.39
C GLY A 341 -4.50 -7.72 -27.40
N LYS A 342 -4.95 -7.17 -26.26
CA LYS A 342 -5.67 -7.86 -25.18
C LYS A 342 -6.73 -6.95 -24.54
N PRO A 343 -7.82 -6.61 -25.27
CA PRO A 343 -8.85 -5.73 -24.74
C PRO A 343 -9.39 -6.18 -23.38
N CYS A 344 -9.63 -5.24 -22.46
CA CYS A 344 -10.17 -5.58 -21.14
C CYS A 344 -11.61 -6.08 -21.25
N THR A 345 -11.99 -7.05 -20.43
CA THR A 345 -13.34 -7.61 -20.43
C THR A 345 -13.95 -7.68 -19.03
N GLY A 346 -15.29 -7.65 -18.95
CA GLY A 346 -16.00 -7.75 -17.68
C GLY A 346 -15.76 -6.57 -16.73
N LEU A 347 -15.35 -5.40 -17.23
CA LEU A 347 -15.18 -4.22 -16.37
C LEU A 347 -16.53 -3.69 -15.90
N ARG A 348 -16.60 -3.22 -14.66
CA ARG A 348 -17.80 -2.57 -14.11
C ARG A 348 -17.40 -1.27 -13.44
N ILE A 349 -18.00 -0.15 -13.86
CA ILE A 349 -17.80 1.17 -13.25
C ILE A 349 -19.17 1.68 -12.78
N GLU A 350 -19.39 1.68 -11.48
CA GLU A 350 -20.70 1.89 -10.86
C GLU A 350 -20.63 2.98 -9.78
N ASP A 351 -21.70 3.77 -9.64
CA ASP A 351 -21.81 4.80 -8.61
C ASP A 351 -20.59 5.75 -8.52
N LEU A 352 -20.12 6.20 -9.69
CA LEU A 352 -19.00 7.11 -9.82
C LEU A 352 -19.45 8.57 -9.74
N SER A 353 -19.05 9.26 -8.67
CA SER A 353 -19.37 10.66 -8.38
C SER A 353 -18.09 11.50 -8.26
N LEU A 354 -17.29 11.56 -9.33
CA LEU A 354 -16.07 12.37 -9.37
C LEU A 354 -16.29 13.67 -10.14
N TRP A 355 -15.83 14.78 -9.56
CA TRP A 355 -15.88 16.10 -10.18
C TRP A 355 -14.51 16.76 -10.23
N THR A 356 -14.46 18.00 -10.73
CA THR A 356 -13.21 18.77 -10.81
C THR A 356 -13.22 19.97 -9.88
N GLU A 357 -12.05 20.26 -9.32
CA GLU A 357 -11.77 21.46 -8.53
C GLU A 357 -11.64 22.73 -9.38
N SER A 358 -11.37 22.58 -10.69
CA SER A 358 -11.17 23.71 -11.60
C SER A 358 -11.95 23.52 -12.91
N GLY A 359 -12.64 24.57 -13.34
CA GLY A 359 -13.53 24.51 -14.50
C GLY A 359 -14.90 23.91 -14.16
N ASN A 360 -15.63 23.48 -15.20
CA ASN A 360 -17.04 23.10 -15.11
C ASN A 360 -17.38 21.82 -15.89
N LYS A 361 -16.38 21.03 -16.25
CA LYS A 361 -16.54 19.79 -16.99
C LYS A 361 -15.40 18.82 -16.70
N VAL A 362 -15.64 17.53 -16.90
CA VAL A 362 -14.63 16.48 -16.82
C VAL A 362 -14.66 15.62 -18.07
N LEU A 363 -13.56 14.90 -18.33
CA LEU A 363 -13.46 13.93 -19.41
C LEU A 363 -13.50 12.51 -18.86
N TRP A 364 -14.12 11.59 -19.59
CA TRP A 364 -13.91 10.16 -19.43
C TRP A 364 -13.25 9.62 -20.70
N LYS A 365 -12.18 8.84 -20.54
CA LYS A 365 -11.42 8.23 -21.62
C LYS A 365 -11.43 6.72 -21.48
N CYS A 366 -11.87 6.03 -22.53
CA CYS A 366 -11.88 4.58 -22.58
C CYS A 366 -11.35 4.10 -23.94
N GLY A 367 -10.41 3.16 -23.95
CA GLY A 367 -9.88 2.53 -25.17
C GLY A 367 -9.74 1.03 -24.97
N SER A 368 -10.19 0.24 -25.94
CA SER A 368 -10.17 -1.24 -25.90
C SER A 368 -10.69 -1.85 -24.58
N ALA A 369 -11.69 -1.21 -23.95
CA ALA A 369 -12.20 -1.55 -22.63
C ALA A 369 -13.70 -1.92 -22.68
N PHE A 370 -14.05 -3.13 -22.26
CA PHE A 370 -15.41 -3.66 -22.37
C PHE A 370 -16.07 -3.97 -21.03
N GLY A 371 -17.34 -3.59 -20.91
CA GLY A 371 -18.07 -3.73 -19.66
C GLY A 371 -19.30 -2.83 -19.54
N THR A 372 -19.64 -2.46 -18.31
CA THR A 372 -20.79 -1.61 -18.00
C THR A 372 -20.39 -0.38 -17.20
N GLY A 373 -20.86 0.80 -17.60
CA GLY A 373 -20.64 2.06 -16.90
C GLY A 373 -19.65 3.01 -17.59
N ALA A 374 -19.74 4.30 -17.24
CA ALA A 374 -18.94 5.38 -17.80
C ALA A 374 -18.84 5.36 -19.35
N CYS A 375 -17.63 5.32 -19.91
CA CYS A 375 -17.36 5.30 -21.35
C CYS A 375 -17.01 3.90 -21.90
N LEU A 376 -17.25 2.83 -21.13
CA LEU A 376 -16.88 1.48 -21.54
C LEU A 376 -17.62 1.06 -22.82
N GLY A 377 -16.89 0.40 -23.72
CA GLY A 377 -17.42 -0.10 -24.98
C GLY A 377 -18.35 -1.29 -24.81
N LYS A 378 -19.14 -1.56 -25.85
CA LYS A 378 -19.93 -2.79 -26.00
C LYS A 378 -19.27 -3.69 -27.04
N GLY A 379 -19.11 -4.99 -26.77
CA GLY A 379 -18.48 -5.95 -27.67
C GLY A 379 -17.17 -6.52 -27.12
N SER A 380 -16.21 -6.82 -28.01
CA SER A 380 -14.96 -7.50 -27.64
C SER A 380 -13.74 -7.18 -28.54
N GLY A 381 -13.88 -6.36 -29.59
CA GLY A 381 -12.78 -6.03 -30.50
C GLY A 381 -12.07 -4.72 -30.11
N SER A 382 -10.77 -4.56 -30.37
CA SER A 382 -10.07 -3.31 -30.02
C SER A 382 -10.70 -2.06 -30.65
N TYR A 383 -10.59 -0.94 -29.96
CA TYR A 383 -11.06 0.35 -30.46
C TYR A 383 -10.21 1.50 -29.91
N ALA A 384 -10.03 2.53 -30.73
CA ALA A 384 -9.27 3.73 -30.35
C ALA A 384 -9.87 4.41 -29.12
N VAL A 385 -9.04 5.13 -28.36
CA VAL A 385 -9.49 5.87 -27.17
C VAL A 385 -10.63 6.83 -27.53
N SER A 386 -11.81 6.52 -26.99
CA SER A 386 -12.99 7.38 -27.02
C SER A 386 -12.94 8.38 -25.87
N THR A 387 -13.45 9.59 -26.09
CA THR A 387 -13.54 10.63 -25.06
C THR A 387 -14.98 11.09 -24.91
N VAL A 388 -15.51 11.01 -23.69
CA VAL A 388 -16.82 11.57 -23.31
C VAL A 388 -16.59 12.82 -22.48
N THR A 389 -17.28 13.90 -22.81
CA THR A 389 -17.27 15.13 -21.99
C THR A 389 -18.50 15.16 -21.10
N VAL A 390 -18.29 15.27 -19.78
CA VAL A 390 -19.35 15.37 -18.78
C VAL A 390 -19.39 16.80 -18.25
N THR A 391 -20.50 17.49 -18.47
CA THR A 391 -20.72 18.89 -18.07
C THR A 391 -21.69 19.04 -16.91
N ALA A 392 -22.42 17.98 -16.54
CA ALA A 392 -23.29 17.96 -15.39
C ALA A 392 -22.52 17.46 -14.16
N THR A 393 -22.61 18.22 -13.07
CA THR A 393 -22.02 17.83 -11.79
C THR A 393 -22.72 16.59 -11.21
N PRO A 394 -22.01 15.49 -10.91
CA PRO A 394 -22.62 14.29 -10.35
C PRO A 394 -23.18 14.51 -8.94
N THR A 395 -24.36 13.99 -8.64
CA THR A 395 -24.91 14.01 -7.27
C THR A 395 -23.98 13.28 -6.31
N GLY A 396 -23.72 13.85 -5.13
CA GLY A 396 -22.91 13.21 -4.09
C GLY A 396 -21.39 13.24 -4.33
N TRP A 397 -20.91 14.06 -5.29
CA TRP A 397 -19.47 14.28 -5.49
C TRP A 397 -18.82 14.99 -4.30
N ASN A 398 -19.56 15.85 -3.59
CA ASN A 398 -19.10 16.54 -2.39
C ASN A 398 -19.02 15.53 -1.23
N ALA A 399 -17.84 14.93 -1.06
CA ALA A 399 -17.56 13.92 -0.06
C ALA A 399 -16.90 14.52 1.19
N PRO A 400 -17.04 13.89 2.37
CA PRO A 400 -16.31 14.31 3.57
C PRO A 400 -14.79 14.32 3.36
N THR A 401 -14.09 15.17 4.13
CA THR A 401 -12.63 15.22 4.20
C THR A 401 -12.12 14.65 5.51
N MET A 402 -10.82 14.39 5.60
CA MET A 402 -10.14 14.00 6.83
C MET A 402 -9.50 15.23 7.50
N ALA A 403 -9.60 15.31 8.83
CA ALA A 403 -9.11 16.48 9.57
C ALA A 403 -7.57 16.62 9.57
N ALA A 404 -6.85 15.53 9.31
CA ALA A 404 -5.40 15.46 9.32
C ALA A 404 -4.78 15.62 7.92
N ASP A 405 -5.55 16.09 6.93
CA ASP A 405 -5.05 16.29 5.56
C ASP A 405 -3.84 17.24 5.57
N LEU A 406 -2.70 16.75 5.05
CA LEU A 406 -1.48 17.52 5.00
C LEU A 406 -1.63 18.72 4.05
N ALA A 407 -1.04 19.84 4.45
CA ALA A 407 -0.96 21.05 3.62
C ALA A 407 0.34 21.14 2.81
N THR A 408 1.39 20.44 3.23
CA THR A 408 2.69 20.36 2.56
C THR A 408 3.42 19.09 2.99
N LEU A 409 4.33 18.60 2.16
CA LEU A 409 5.25 17.51 2.49
C LEU A 409 6.70 17.92 2.14
N PRO A 410 7.65 17.86 3.10
CA PRO A 410 9.04 18.26 2.86
C PRO A 410 9.79 17.25 1.97
N LEU A 411 10.95 17.67 1.45
CA LEU A 411 11.89 16.79 0.74
C LEU A 411 13.33 17.00 1.23
N THR A 412 13.71 18.26 1.44
CA THR A 412 15.10 18.65 1.74
C THR A 412 15.29 19.04 3.21
N THR A 413 14.35 18.70 4.09
CA THR A 413 14.44 18.94 5.54
C THR A 413 14.03 17.69 6.28
N SER A 414 14.54 17.50 7.50
CA SER A 414 14.17 16.36 8.34
C SER A 414 12.66 16.31 8.55
N ILE A 415 12.12 15.10 8.52
CA ILE A 415 10.71 14.81 8.75
C ILE A 415 10.54 14.35 10.19
N SER A 416 9.74 15.06 10.98
CA SER A 416 9.44 14.68 12.36
C SER A 416 8.64 13.38 12.42
N ILE A 417 8.96 12.52 13.38
CA ILE A 417 8.19 11.32 13.70
C ILE A 417 6.82 11.74 14.28
N PRO A 418 5.69 11.45 13.60
CA PRO A 418 4.36 11.80 14.08
C PRO A 418 3.84 10.73 15.06
N THR A 419 2.55 10.78 15.37
CA THR A 419 1.84 9.77 16.14
C THR A 419 0.88 9.01 15.25
N ILE A 420 0.68 7.72 15.52
CA ILE A 420 -0.25 6.88 14.76
C ILE A 420 -1.67 7.36 15.02
N GLY A 421 -2.41 7.65 13.94
CA GLY A 421 -3.81 8.08 14.01
C GLY A 421 -4.75 6.95 14.43
N THR A 422 -6.03 7.28 14.58
CA THR A 422 -7.12 6.30 14.86
C THR A 422 -8.32 6.53 13.94
N THR A 423 -8.10 7.14 12.78
CA THR A 423 -9.11 7.33 11.74
C THR A 423 -8.41 7.36 10.40
N TYR A 424 -8.82 6.49 9.48
CA TYR A 424 -8.17 6.33 8.18
C TYR A 424 -9.14 6.53 7.01
N TYR A 425 -10.44 6.55 7.29
CA TYR A 425 -11.50 6.82 6.33
C TYR A 425 -12.68 7.51 7.03
N PRO A 426 -13.36 8.49 6.41
CA PRO A 426 -14.46 9.21 7.04
C PRO A 426 -15.56 8.29 7.58
N GLY A 427 -15.86 8.43 8.88
CA GLY A 427 -16.92 7.68 9.56
C GLY A 427 -16.58 6.22 9.90
N ALA A 428 -15.38 5.75 9.59
CA ALA A 428 -14.92 4.41 9.94
C ALA A 428 -14.04 4.43 11.20
N THR A 429 -14.04 3.33 11.94
CA THR A 429 -13.20 3.12 13.13
C THR A 429 -12.16 2.05 12.84
N PRO A 430 -10.94 2.14 13.39
CA PRO A 430 -9.92 1.12 13.22
C PRO A 430 -10.41 -0.26 13.67
N TYR A 431 -9.97 -1.30 12.95
CA TYR A 431 -10.30 -2.69 13.31
C TYR A 431 -9.63 -3.12 14.61
N SER A 432 -8.42 -2.62 14.86
CA SER A 432 -7.61 -2.94 16.03
C SER A 432 -7.24 -1.68 16.80
N LYS A 433 -7.36 -1.72 18.13
CA LYS A 433 -6.85 -0.63 18.98
C LYS A 433 -5.33 -0.57 18.90
N LEU A 434 -4.76 0.63 19.03
CA LEU A 434 -3.33 0.78 19.25
C LEU A 434 -2.92 0.01 20.51
N LEU A 435 -1.76 -0.63 20.47
CA LEU A 435 -1.24 -1.40 21.60
C LEU A 435 -0.82 -0.54 22.78
N GLY A 436 -0.29 0.64 22.50
CA GLY A 436 0.13 1.61 23.51
C GLY A 436 -0.97 2.56 23.98
N ALA A 437 -2.24 2.33 23.59
CA ALA A 437 -3.39 3.18 23.94
C ALA A 437 -3.87 3.02 25.39
#